data_AF-A0A843X0E5-F1
#
_entry.id   AF-A0A843X0E5-F1
#
_cell.length_a   1.000
_cell.length_b   1.000
_cell.length_c   1.000
_cell.angle_alpha   90.00
_cell.angle_beta   90.00
_cell.angle_gamma   90.00
#
_symmetry.space_group_name_H-M   'P 1'
#
loop_
_entity.id
_entity.type
_entity.pdbx_description
1 polymer ?
#
loop_
_entity_poly.entity_id
_entity_poly.type
_entity_poly.pdbx_seq_one_letter_code
_entity_poly.pdbx_strand_id
1 'polypeptide(L)'
;VKDRHNGNLLLDEDGHIIHIDFGFMLSNSPGGVNFESAPFKLTRELLEVMDSDAEGNPSEFFDYFKVLCIQGFLTCRKHAERIILLVEMLQDSGFPCFKGGPRTIQNLRKRFHLSLTEEVCL
;
A
#
# COMPACT_ATOMS: atom_id res chain seq x y z
N VAL A 1 1.93 1.73 5.20
CA VAL A 1 1.15 1.26 6.37
C VAL A 1 1.69 -0.11 6.74
N LYS A 2 1.54 -0.57 7.99
CA LYS A 2 1.86 -1.92 8.49
C LYS A 2 0.77 -2.32 9.48
N ASP A 3 0.84 -3.53 10.03
CA ASP A 3 -0.11 -4.00 11.06
C ASP A 3 -1.56 -4.03 10.54
N ARG A 4 -1.73 -4.60 9.34
CA ARG A 4 -3.04 -4.75 8.70
C ARG A 4 -3.63 -6.10 9.03
N HIS A 5 -4.64 -6.09 9.89
CA HIS A 5 -5.41 -7.25 10.31
C HIS A 5 -6.92 -6.96 10.28
N ASN A 6 -7.75 -8.00 10.43
CA ASN A 6 -9.21 -7.89 10.34
C ASN A 6 -9.79 -6.84 11.30
N GLY A 7 -9.21 -6.68 12.51
CA GLY A 7 -9.64 -5.63 13.45
C GLY A 7 -9.47 -4.18 12.96
N ASN A 8 -8.64 -3.94 11.92
CA ASN A 8 -8.38 -2.60 11.38
C ASN A 8 -9.03 -2.40 10.00
N LEU A 9 -9.74 -3.41 9.47
CA LEU A 9 -10.43 -3.37 8.18
C LEU A 9 -11.94 -3.34 8.45
N LEU A 10 -12.56 -2.18 8.24
CA LEU A 10 -14.01 -2.04 8.33
C LEU A 10 -14.66 -2.33 6.98
N LEU A 11 -15.94 -2.70 7.03
CA LEU A 11 -16.82 -2.86 5.88
C LEU A 11 -18.05 -1.98 6.11
N ASP A 12 -18.40 -1.14 5.14
CA ASP A 12 -19.64 -0.36 5.19
C ASP A 12 -20.84 -1.14 4.60
N GLU A 13 -22.03 -0.56 4.66
CA GLU A 13 -23.27 -1.19 4.18
C GLU A 13 -23.31 -1.35 2.65
N ASP A 14 -22.51 -0.59 1.92
CA ASP A 14 -22.38 -0.64 0.46
C ASP A 14 -21.30 -1.63 -0.02
N GLY A 15 -20.54 -2.22 0.91
CA GLY A 15 -19.51 -3.23 0.62
C GLY A 15 -18.10 -2.67 0.43
N HIS A 16 -17.82 -1.42 0.80
CA HIS A 16 -16.47 -0.84 0.72
C HIS A 16 -15.59 -1.24 1.90
N ILE A 17 -14.34 -1.59 1.60
CA ILE A 17 -13.32 -1.84 2.63
C ILE A 17 -12.67 -0.52 3.04
N ILE A 18 -12.73 -0.20 4.33
CA ILE A 18 -12.15 1.02 4.91
C ILE A 18 -11.03 0.65 5.87
N HIS A 19 -9.82 1.12 5.58
CA HIS A 19 -8.68 0.95 6.47
C HIS A 19 -8.71 2.00 7.57
N ILE A 20 -8.72 1.57 8.83
CA ILE A 20 -8.56 2.42 10.02
C ILE A 20 -7.26 2.10 10.76
N ASP A 21 -6.89 2.92 11.74
CA ASP A 21 -5.66 2.77 12.54
C ASP A 21 -4.37 2.73 11.70
N PHE A 22 -3.82 3.92 11.44
CA PHE A 22 -2.59 4.12 10.67
C PHE A 22 -1.36 4.31 11.57
N GLY A 23 -1.40 3.84 12.82
CA GLY A 23 -0.31 4.04 13.81
C GLY A 23 1.07 3.55 13.35
N PHE A 24 1.12 2.58 12.43
CA PHE A 24 2.35 2.05 11.85
C PHE A 24 2.47 2.38 10.36
N MET A 25 3.32 3.34 10.01
CA MET A 25 3.60 3.74 8.64
C MET A 25 5.07 4.10 8.42
N LEU A 26 5.49 4.14 7.15
CA LEU A 26 6.85 4.46 6.72
C LEU A 26 7.90 3.62 7.47
N SER A 27 8.79 4.23 8.25
CA SER A 27 9.81 3.48 9.03
C SER A 27 9.29 2.90 10.34
N ASN A 28 8.08 3.27 10.81
CA ASN A 28 7.54 2.77 12.08
C ASN A 28 6.98 1.35 11.91
N SER A 29 7.29 0.47 12.85
CA SER A 29 6.87 -0.94 12.84
C SER A 29 6.52 -1.42 14.25
N PRO A 30 5.52 -2.30 14.40
CA PRO A 30 5.19 -2.91 15.68
C PRO A 30 6.43 -3.61 16.27
N GLY A 31 6.73 -3.35 17.55
CA GLY A 31 7.87 -3.97 18.24
C GLY A 31 9.26 -3.61 17.71
N GLY A 32 9.38 -2.66 16.76
CA GLY A 32 10.67 -2.23 16.20
C GLY A 32 11.32 -3.20 15.21
N VAL A 33 10.64 -4.28 14.82
CA VAL A 33 11.16 -5.29 13.88
C VAL A 33 10.44 -5.17 12.53
N ASN A 34 11.20 -5.05 11.44
CA ASN A 34 10.68 -4.98 10.07
C ASN A 34 10.50 -6.38 9.48
N PHE A 35 9.50 -7.14 9.94
CA PHE A 35 9.23 -8.49 9.45
C PHE A 35 8.39 -8.54 8.15
N GLU A 36 7.65 -7.48 7.81
CA GLU A 36 6.71 -7.51 6.68
C GLU A 36 7.29 -6.88 5.40
N SER A 37 7.32 -7.67 4.32
CA SER A 37 7.69 -7.24 2.96
C SER A 37 6.52 -6.54 2.24
N ALA A 38 5.29 -7.02 2.43
CA ALA A 38 4.06 -6.45 1.89
C ALA A 38 3.10 -6.11 3.04
N PRO A 39 2.59 -4.87 3.12
CA PRO A 39 1.83 -4.42 4.28
C PRO A 39 0.35 -4.82 4.25
N PHE A 40 -0.15 -5.42 3.18
CA PHE A 40 -1.52 -5.88 3.05
C PHE A 40 -1.52 -7.25 2.39
N LYS A 41 -2.26 -8.20 2.97
CA LYS A 41 -2.42 -9.55 2.45
C LYS A 41 -3.75 -9.63 1.72
N LEU A 42 -3.72 -9.91 0.42
CA LEU A 42 -4.90 -10.33 -0.32
C LEU A 42 -5.24 -11.76 0.13
N THR A 43 -6.30 -11.91 0.93
CA THR A 43 -6.68 -13.21 1.50
C THR A 43 -7.54 -14.01 0.53
N ARG A 44 -7.71 -15.30 0.80
CA ARG A 44 -8.55 -16.18 -0.02
C ARG A 44 -10.00 -15.70 -0.04
N GLU A 45 -10.50 -15.22 1.10
CA GLU A 45 -11.86 -14.75 1.24
C GLU A 45 -12.12 -13.52 0.35
N LEU A 46 -11.12 -12.64 0.17
CA LEU A 46 -11.22 -11.51 -0.75
C LEU A 46 -11.24 -11.97 -2.22
N LEU A 47 -10.51 -13.04 -2.56
CA LEU A 47 -10.55 -13.64 -3.90
C LEU A 47 -11.92 -14.27 -4.18
N GLU A 48 -12.47 -15.00 -3.22
CA GLU A 48 -13.80 -15.63 -3.31
C GLU A 48 -14.91 -14.60 -3.54
N VAL A 49 -14.84 -13.42 -2.90
CA VAL A 49 -15.79 -12.30 -3.14
C VAL A 49 -15.70 -11.77 -4.57
N MET A 50 -14.55 -11.91 -5.22
CA MET A 50 -14.34 -11.53 -6.62
C MET A 50 -14.54 -12.71 -7.59
N ASP A 51 -15.22 -13.78 -7.17
CA ASP A 51 -15.42 -15.01 -7.95
C ASP A 51 -14.10 -15.66 -8.45
N SER A 52 -12.99 -15.43 -7.74
CA SER A 52 -11.70 -16.06 -7.97
C SER A 52 -11.49 -17.16 -6.93
N ASP A 53 -10.81 -18.25 -7.31
CA ASP A 53 -10.53 -19.33 -6.37
C ASP A 53 -9.28 -19.07 -5.51
N ALA A 54 -8.96 -20.02 -4.64
CA ALA A 54 -7.84 -19.93 -3.72
C ALA A 54 -6.48 -19.84 -4.41
N GLU A 55 -6.44 -20.28 -5.67
CA GLU A 55 -5.29 -20.28 -6.55
C GLU A 55 -5.18 -18.98 -7.36
N GLY A 56 -6.16 -18.08 -7.25
CA GLY A 56 -6.19 -16.79 -7.94
C GLY A 56 -6.50 -16.94 -9.43
N ASN A 57 -7.29 -17.95 -9.81
CA ASN A 57 -7.67 -18.14 -11.20
C ASN A 57 -8.40 -16.90 -11.72
N PRO A 58 -8.16 -16.50 -12.99
CA PRO A 58 -8.75 -15.31 -13.56
C PRO A 58 -10.28 -15.37 -13.52
N SER A 59 -10.88 -14.34 -12.93
CA SER A 59 -12.30 -14.03 -13.02
C SER A 59 -12.44 -12.61 -13.55
N GLU A 60 -13.59 -12.27 -14.12
CA GLU A 60 -13.84 -10.92 -14.64
C GLU A 60 -13.61 -9.85 -13.56
N PHE A 61 -14.10 -10.07 -12.34
CA PHE A 61 -13.94 -9.13 -11.23
C PHE A 61 -12.52 -9.07 -10.69
N PHE A 62 -11.80 -10.19 -10.62
CA PHE A 62 -10.41 -10.17 -10.17
C PHE A 62 -9.47 -9.53 -11.22
N ASP A 63 -9.73 -9.77 -12.50
CA ASP A 63 -9.03 -9.07 -13.59
C ASP A 63 -9.31 -7.57 -13.56
N TYR A 64 -10.57 -7.18 -13.33
CA TYR A 64 -10.94 -5.78 -13.14
C TYR A 64 -10.23 -5.15 -11.93
N PHE A 65 -10.16 -5.86 -10.79
CA PHE A 65 -9.41 -5.42 -9.61
C PHE A 65 -7.93 -5.18 -9.91
N LYS A 66 -7.27 -6.09 -10.65
CA LYS A 66 -5.88 -5.92 -11.08
C LYS A 66 -5.71 -4.67 -11.95
N VAL A 67 -6.61 -4.45 -12.91
CA VAL A 67 -6.60 -3.25 -13.76
C VAL A 67 -6.70 -1.97 -12.92
N LEU A 68 -7.62 -1.93 -11.95
CA LEU A 68 -7.75 -0.78 -11.04
C LEU A 68 -6.49 -0.55 -10.20
N CYS A 69 -5.86 -1.60 -9.69
CA CYS A 69 -4.62 -1.50 -8.93
C CYS A 69 -3.47 -0.93 -9.78
N ILE A 70 -3.35 -1.39 -11.03
CA ILE A 70 -2.36 -0.92 -11.99
C ILE A 70 -2.60 0.56 -12.32
N GLN A 71 -3.83 0.93 -12.69
CA GLN A 71 -4.18 2.31 -13.00
C GLN A 71 -3.95 3.25 -11.82
N GLY A 72 -4.31 2.81 -10.61
CA GLY A 72 -4.07 3.54 -9.37
C GLY A 72 -2.59 3.74 -9.10
N PHE A 73 -1.77 2.69 -9.27
CA PHE A 73 -0.31 2.78 -9.11
C PHE A 73 0.31 3.76 -10.12
N LEU A 74 -0.02 3.65 -11.41
CA LEU A 74 0.50 4.55 -12.45
C LEU A 74 0.07 6.00 -12.21
N THR A 75 -1.16 6.23 -11.75
CA THR A 75 -1.64 7.57 -11.38
C THR A 75 -0.86 8.13 -10.20
N CYS A 76 -0.66 7.33 -9.15
CA CYS A 76 0.18 7.71 -8.00
C CYS A 76 1.61 8.06 -8.44
N ARG A 77 2.15 7.28 -9.37
CA ARG A 77 3.50 7.45 -9.91
C ARG A 77 3.66 8.75 -10.71
N LYS A 78 2.66 9.12 -11.51
CA LYS A 78 2.61 10.41 -12.22
C LYS A 78 2.67 11.62 -11.26
N HIS A 79 2.17 11.45 -10.03
CA HIS A 79 2.16 12.47 -8.99
C HIS A 79 3.17 12.21 -7.86
N ALA A 80 4.13 11.30 -8.05
CA ALA A 80 5.03 10.84 -7.00
C ALA A 80 5.80 11.97 -6.31
N GLU A 81 6.36 12.90 -7.08
CA GLU A 81 7.14 14.02 -6.52
C GLU A 81 6.31 14.90 -5.57
N ARG A 82 5.03 15.12 -5.88
CA ARG A 82 4.13 15.88 -5.01
C ARG A 82 3.83 15.10 -3.73
N ILE A 83 3.59 13.80 -3.82
CA ILE A 83 3.33 12.95 -2.65
C ILE A 83 4.58 12.88 -1.76
N ILE A 84 5.76 12.69 -2.36
CA ILE A 84 7.04 12.64 -1.65
C ILE A 84 7.30 13.96 -0.93
N LEU A 85 7.11 15.10 -1.60
CA LEU A 85 7.30 16.42 -1.00
C LEU A 85 6.41 16.64 0.23
N LEU A 86 5.13 16.26 0.15
CA LEU A 86 4.21 16.37 1.30
C LEU A 86 4.70 15.58 2.51
N VAL A 87 5.25 14.38 2.29
CA VAL A 87 5.78 13.53 3.36
C VAL A 87 7.13 14.06 3.87
N GLU A 88 7.98 14.58 2.98
CA GLU A 88 9.28 15.16 3.31
C GLU A 88 9.16 16.41 4.19
N MET A 89 8.17 17.26 3.96
CA MET A 89 7.90 18.43 4.82
C MET A 89 7.59 18.06 6.28
N LEU A 90 7.20 16.81 6.55
CA LEU A 90 6.91 16.31 7.89
C LEU A 90 8.09 15.56 8.52
N GLN A 91 9.24 15.44 7.83
CA GLN A 91 10.36 14.60 8.27
C GLN A 91 10.91 15.01 9.65
N ASP A 92 10.89 16.31 9.97
CA ASP A 92 11.42 16.86 11.22
C ASP A 92 10.35 17.01 12.32
N SER A 93 9.16 16.42 12.13
CA SER A 93 8.06 16.44 13.10
C SER A 93 8.34 15.70 14.42
N GLY A 94 9.38 14.86 14.46
CA GLY A 94 9.68 13.98 15.59
C GLY A 94 8.80 12.73 15.67
N PHE A 95 7.90 12.50 14.69
CA PHE A 95 7.06 11.30 14.70
C PHE A 95 7.86 10.00 14.50
N PRO A 96 7.45 8.88 15.14
CA PRO A 96 8.14 7.60 15.02
C PRO A 96 8.32 7.09 13.58
N CYS A 97 7.41 7.46 12.67
CA CYS A 97 7.45 7.09 11.25
C CYS A 97 8.58 7.74 10.45
N PHE A 98 9.29 8.72 11.03
CA PHE A 98 10.47 9.37 10.46
C PHE A 98 11.79 9.03 11.16
N LYS A 99 11.80 8.11 12.14
CA LYS A 99 13.04 7.67 12.83
C LYS A 99 14.12 7.14 11.88
N GLY A 100 13.75 6.68 10.69
CA GLY A 100 14.71 6.29 9.64
C GLY A 100 15.45 7.46 8.97
N GLY A 101 15.12 8.71 9.32
CA GLY A 101 15.71 9.92 8.76
C GLY A 101 15.56 9.98 7.23
N PRO A 102 16.60 10.44 6.50
CA PRO A 102 16.57 10.53 5.04
C PRO A 102 16.27 9.20 4.33
N ARG A 103 16.56 8.06 4.97
CA ARG A 103 16.27 6.73 4.39
C ARG A 103 14.76 6.49 4.26
N THR A 104 13.95 7.10 5.12
CA THR A 104 12.49 6.99 5.07
C THR A 104 11.95 7.53 3.73
N ILE A 105 12.38 8.73 3.35
CA ILE A 105 11.99 9.37 2.10
C ILE A 105 12.58 8.65 0.88
N GLN A 106 13.84 8.21 0.96
CA GLN A 106 14.45 7.40 -0.11
C GLN A 106 13.69 6.08 -0.33
N ASN A 107 13.28 5.40 0.74
CA ASN A 107 12.49 4.18 0.65
C ASN A 107 11.09 4.43 0.11
N LEU A 108 10.46 5.56 0.46
CA LEU A 108 9.19 5.97 -0.13
C LEU A 108 9.33 6.20 -1.64
N ARG A 109 10.36 6.95 -2.07
CA ARG A 109 10.64 7.19 -3.49
C ARG A 109 10.86 5.90 -4.27
N LYS A 110 11.60 4.95 -3.70
CA LYS A 110 11.83 3.63 -4.32
C LYS A 110 10.54 2.86 -4.60
N ARG A 111 9.51 3.00 -3.76
CA ARG A 111 8.21 2.32 -3.96
C ARG A 111 7.45 2.79 -5.21
N PHE A 112 7.77 3.97 -5.74
CA PHE A 112 7.19 4.45 -6.99
C PHE A 112 7.93 3.94 -8.24
N HIS A 113 9.09 3.27 -8.07
CA HIS A 113 9.88 2.69 -9.15
C HIS A 113 10.32 3.68 -10.27
N LEU A 114 10.49 4.97 -9.96
CA LEU A 114 10.61 6.06 -10.94
C LEU A 114 11.67 5.91 -12.05
N SER A 115 12.67 5.03 -11.85
CA SER A 115 13.70 4.71 -12.85
C SER A 115 13.25 3.73 -13.94
N LEU A 116 12.14 3.01 -13.75
CA LEU A 116 11.57 2.06 -14.71
C LEU A 116 10.62 2.79 -15.68
N THR A 117 10.37 2.26 -16.87
CA THR A 117 9.30 2.76 -17.74
C THR A 117 7.93 2.31 -17.22
N GLU A 118 6.85 2.95 -17.68
CA GLU A 118 5.50 2.51 -17.32
C GLU A 118 5.23 1.06 -17.76
N GLU A 119 5.69 0.69 -18.96
CA GLU A 119 5.56 -0.66 -19.52
C GLU A 119 6.21 -1.74 -18.65
N VAL A 120 7.34 -1.44 -17.99
CA VAL A 120 8.01 -2.39 -17.08
C VAL A 120 7.30 -2.51 -15.73
N CYS A 121 6.42 -1.57 -15.39
CA CYS A 121 5.63 -1.59 -14.16
C CYS A 121 4.25 -2.24 -14.32
N LEU A 122 3.83 -2.54 -15.56
CA LEU A 122 2.64 -3.32 -15.89
C LEU A 122 2.91 -4.82 -15.67
#